data_AF-A0A525K4H4-F1
#
_entry.id   AF-A0A525K4H4-F1
#
_cell.length_a   1.000
_cell.length_b   1.000
_cell.length_c   1.000
_cell.angle_alpha   90.00
_cell.angle_beta   90.00
_cell.angle_gamma   90.00
#
_symmetry.space_group_name_H-M   'P 1'
#
loop_
_entity.id
_entity.type
_entity.pdbx_description
1 polymer ?
#
loop_
_entity_poly.entity_id
_entity_poly.type
_entity_poly.pdbx_seq_one_letter_code
_entity_poly.pdbx_strand_id
1 'polypeptide(L)'
;MKRKFDSFQSELKKAVPFFSEYAEKIEVLLEEFRAQHGHVYDEATVRKTVAVLELLQARASVPYASRTALKDVAAYRKRTRTPPGFKDDGDGDFFIWADFLTGLQLAQASGAKFVRAILVTRDQKVDWSRAGIAHPILVAEMRSLLGISFEIWSDERLYSEIEKALAEEPNSKD
;
A
#
# COMPACT_ATOMS: atom_id res chain seq x y z
N MET A 1 -23.65 -11.62 -6.37
CA MET A 1 -23.85 -12.96 -6.97
C MET A 1 -23.71 -14.08 -5.92
N LYS A 2 -22.62 -14.09 -5.13
CA LYS A 2 -22.34 -15.09 -4.08
C LYS A 2 -23.52 -15.43 -3.16
N ARG A 3 -24.20 -14.42 -2.57
CA ARG A 3 -25.40 -14.64 -1.72
C ARG A 3 -26.58 -15.33 -2.43
N LYS A 4 -26.84 -15.01 -3.70
CA LYS A 4 -27.91 -15.69 -4.47
C LYS A 4 -27.53 -17.13 -4.80
N PHE A 5 -26.24 -17.36 -5.01
CA PHE A 5 -25.64 -18.68 -5.23
C PHE A 5 -25.70 -19.57 -3.99
N ASP A 6 -25.34 -19.03 -2.83
CA ASP A 6 -25.39 -19.75 -1.55
C ASP A 6 -26.85 -20.05 -1.14
N SER A 7 -27.78 -19.15 -1.46
CA SER A 7 -29.22 -19.38 -1.28
C SER A 7 -29.73 -20.51 -2.18
N PHE A 8 -29.33 -20.52 -3.46
CA PHE A 8 -29.71 -21.57 -4.40
C PHE A 8 -29.16 -22.94 -3.99
N GLN A 9 -27.90 -23.02 -3.55
CA GLN A 9 -27.29 -24.25 -3.05
C GLN A 9 -27.99 -24.75 -1.76
N SER A 10 -28.42 -23.84 -0.89
CA SER A 10 -29.20 -24.16 0.31
C SER A 10 -30.60 -24.69 -0.02
N GLU A 11 -31.26 -24.14 -1.04
CA GLU A 11 -32.56 -24.62 -1.53
C GLU A 11 -32.44 -25.97 -2.22
N LEU A 12 -31.38 -26.20 -3.01
CA LEU A 12 -31.10 -27.48 -3.66
C LEU A 12 -30.91 -28.61 -2.62
N LYS A 13 -30.19 -28.33 -1.54
CA LYS A 13 -29.97 -29.26 -0.41
C LYS A 13 -31.25 -29.63 0.35
N LYS A 14 -32.32 -28.82 0.23
CA LYS A 14 -33.64 -29.11 0.83
C LYS A 14 -34.52 -29.98 -0.08
N ALA A 15 -34.25 -30.01 -1.39
CA ALA A 15 -35.03 -30.76 -2.38
C ALA A 15 -34.56 -32.23 -2.58
N VAL A 16 -33.61 -32.69 -1.76
CA VAL A 16 -32.77 -33.89 -1.98
C VAL A 16 -33.47 -35.25 -2.03
N PRO A 17 -34.67 -35.53 -1.48
CA PRO A 17 -35.16 -36.92 -1.50
C PRO A 17 -35.51 -37.45 -2.91
N PHE A 18 -35.73 -36.61 -3.91
CA PHE A 18 -36.26 -37.02 -5.23
C PHE A 18 -35.30 -36.84 -6.42
N PHE A 19 -34.16 -36.14 -6.25
CA PHE A 19 -33.33 -35.71 -7.37
C PHE A 19 -31.81 -35.85 -7.12
N SER A 20 -31.38 -36.86 -6.36
CA SER A 20 -29.98 -37.04 -5.95
C SER A 20 -28.99 -37.03 -7.12
N GLU A 21 -29.26 -37.74 -8.21
CA GLU A 21 -28.38 -37.76 -9.40
C GLU A 21 -28.28 -36.41 -10.12
N TYR A 22 -29.33 -35.59 -10.08
CA TYR A 22 -29.32 -34.24 -10.66
C TYR A 22 -28.67 -33.24 -9.72
N ALA A 23 -28.84 -33.41 -8.41
CA ALA A 23 -28.22 -32.57 -7.39
C ALA A 23 -26.69 -32.68 -7.43
N GLU A 24 -26.13 -33.88 -7.60
CA GLU A 24 -24.68 -34.08 -7.78
C GLU A 24 -24.15 -33.40 -9.04
N LYS A 25 -24.86 -33.53 -10.18
CA LYS A 25 -24.48 -32.85 -11.43
C LYS A 25 -24.51 -31.33 -11.29
N ILE A 26 -25.51 -30.79 -10.59
CA ILE A 26 -25.63 -29.36 -10.32
C ILE A 26 -24.52 -28.91 -9.37
N GLU A 27 -24.17 -29.68 -8.33
CA GLU A 27 -23.10 -29.32 -7.41
C GLU A 27 -21.72 -29.30 -8.08
N VAL A 28 -21.44 -30.26 -8.97
CA VAL A 28 -20.23 -30.26 -9.81
C VAL A 28 -20.18 -29.04 -10.72
N LEU A 29 -21.26 -28.73 -11.44
CA LEU A 29 -21.35 -27.54 -12.30
C LEU A 29 -21.20 -26.23 -11.51
N LEU A 30 -21.71 -26.17 -10.28
CA LEU A 30 -21.60 -25.00 -9.41
C LEU A 30 -20.16 -24.80 -8.91
N GLU A 31 -19.44 -25.87 -8.60
CA GLU A 31 -18.02 -25.79 -8.22
C GLU A 31 -17.13 -25.48 -9.43
N GLU A 32 -17.40 -26.02 -10.61
CA GLU A 32 -16.71 -25.62 -11.85
C GLU A 32 -16.94 -24.15 -12.17
N PHE A 33 -18.18 -23.66 -12.02
CA PHE A 33 -18.50 -22.25 -12.20
C PHE A 33 -17.80 -21.37 -11.15
N ARG A 34 -17.72 -21.80 -9.89
CA ARG A 34 -16.95 -21.10 -8.85
C ARG A 34 -15.45 -21.13 -9.10
N ALA A 35 -14.90 -22.22 -9.62
CA ALA A 35 -13.49 -22.31 -9.96
C ALA A 35 -13.15 -21.38 -11.15
N GLN A 36 -14.04 -21.28 -12.14
CA GLN A 36 -13.82 -20.46 -13.34
C GLN A 36 -14.18 -18.98 -13.15
N HIS A 37 -15.16 -18.67 -12.28
CA HIS A 37 -15.71 -17.33 -12.11
C HIS A 37 -15.71 -16.83 -10.65
N GLY A 38 -15.10 -17.56 -9.71
CA GLY A 38 -15.00 -17.17 -8.29
C GLY A 38 -14.15 -15.92 -8.04
N HIS A 39 -13.42 -15.46 -9.05
CA HIS A 39 -12.69 -14.20 -9.07
C HIS A 39 -13.53 -13.00 -9.51
N VAL A 40 -14.87 -13.15 -9.67
CA VAL A 40 -15.75 -11.99 -9.82
C VAL A 40 -15.70 -11.21 -8.51
N TYR A 41 -14.75 -10.26 -8.45
CA TYR A 41 -14.70 -9.24 -7.42
C TYR A 41 -16.10 -8.64 -7.36
N ASP A 42 -16.67 -8.64 -6.15
CA ASP A 42 -17.91 -7.94 -5.88
C ASP A 42 -17.82 -6.53 -6.50
N GLU A 43 -18.80 -6.17 -7.34
CA GLU A 43 -18.81 -4.86 -8.02
C GLU A 43 -18.69 -3.70 -7.03
N ALA A 44 -19.15 -3.87 -5.78
CA ALA A 44 -18.95 -2.86 -4.75
C ALA A 44 -17.48 -2.77 -4.31
N THR A 45 -16.77 -3.89 -4.20
CA THR A 45 -15.32 -3.93 -3.98
C THR A 45 -14.56 -3.28 -5.13
N VAL A 46 -14.87 -3.62 -6.38
CA VAL A 46 -14.23 -3.01 -7.56
C VAL A 46 -14.43 -1.49 -7.55
N ARG A 47 -15.67 -1.02 -7.37
CA ARG A 47 -15.99 0.41 -7.31
C ARG A 47 -15.24 1.13 -6.20
N LYS A 48 -15.18 0.55 -5.01
CA LYS A 48 -14.44 1.12 -3.87
C LYS A 48 -12.94 1.21 -4.16
N THR A 49 -12.34 0.15 -4.70
CA THR A 49 -10.92 0.13 -5.05
C THR A 49 -10.60 1.19 -6.11
N VAL A 50 -11.42 1.31 -7.16
CA VAL A 50 -11.26 2.34 -8.19
C VAL A 50 -11.32 3.74 -7.58
N ALA A 51 -12.33 4.03 -6.76
CA ALA A 51 -12.47 5.33 -6.11
C ALA A 51 -11.26 5.67 -5.22
N VAL A 52 -10.72 4.71 -4.47
CA VAL A 52 -9.50 4.90 -3.67
C VAL A 52 -8.30 5.22 -4.56
N LEU A 53 -8.09 4.46 -5.64
CA LEU A 53 -6.99 4.69 -6.56
C LEU A 53 -7.07 6.05 -7.26
N GLU A 54 -8.27 6.48 -7.67
CA GLU A 54 -8.52 7.79 -8.26
C GLU A 54 -8.23 8.93 -7.26
N LEU A 55 -8.67 8.78 -6.01
CA LEU A 55 -8.38 9.76 -4.95
C LEU A 55 -6.88 9.86 -4.67
N LEU A 56 -6.18 8.73 -4.59
CA LEU A 56 -4.73 8.71 -4.43
C LEU A 56 -4.05 9.37 -5.62
N GLN A 57 -4.45 9.02 -6.85
CA GLN A 57 -3.89 9.61 -8.06
C GLN A 57 -4.09 11.12 -8.13
N ALA A 58 -5.26 11.62 -7.74
CA ALA A 58 -5.55 13.06 -7.74
C ALA A 58 -4.72 13.86 -6.73
N ARG A 59 -4.15 13.19 -5.71
CA ARG A 59 -3.32 13.81 -4.67
C ARG A 59 -1.84 13.45 -4.76
N ALA A 60 -1.50 12.42 -5.54
CA ALA A 60 -0.14 11.91 -5.63
C ALA A 60 0.76 12.89 -6.37
N SER A 61 1.93 13.13 -5.79
CA SER A 61 3.08 13.69 -6.49
C SER A 61 4.07 12.55 -6.73
N VAL A 62 4.46 12.33 -7.99
CA VAL A 62 5.42 11.28 -8.38
C VAL A 62 6.67 11.93 -8.94
N PRO A 63 7.51 12.51 -8.06
CA PRO A 63 8.79 13.09 -8.44
C PRO A 63 9.79 12.00 -8.80
N TYR A 64 10.76 12.37 -9.61
CA TYR A 64 11.79 11.47 -10.09
C TYR A 64 13.14 12.19 -10.07
N ALA A 65 14.02 11.77 -9.18
CA ALA A 65 15.38 12.26 -9.09
C ALA A 65 16.19 11.87 -10.34
N SER A 66 17.27 12.60 -10.62
CA SER A 66 18.15 12.26 -11.74
C SER A 66 19.03 11.05 -11.39
N ARG A 67 18.79 9.91 -12.05
CA ARG A 67 19.50 8.64 -11.79
C ARG A 67 20.94 8.76 -12.23
N THR A 68 21.16 9.42 -13.38
CA THR A 68 22.50 9.71 -13.91
C THR A 68 23.29 10.62 -12.99
N ALA A 69 22.67 11.68 -12.46
CA ALA A 69 23.36 12.62 -11.56
C ALA A 69 23.69 11.99 -10.19
N LEU A 70 22.88 11.04 -9.74
CA LEU A 70 23.04 10.39 -8.43
C LEU A 70 23.75 9.03 -8.50
N LYS A 71 24.21 8.59 -9.67
CA LYS A 71 24.87 7.29 -9.85
C LYS A 71 26.09 7.13 -8.95
N ASP A 72 26.95 8.15 -8.89
CA ASP A 72 28.16 8.11 -8.07
C ASP A 72 27.83 8.13 -6.57
N VAL A 73 26.73 8.79 -6.19
CA VAL A 73 26.22 8.80 -4.82
C VAL A 73 25.71 7.41 -4.45
N ALA A 74 24.95 6.74 -5.33
CA ALA A 74 24.48 5.38 -5.13
C ALA A 74 25.67 4.42 -4.90
N ALA A 75 26.66 4.47 -5.79
CA ALA A 75 27.87 3.65 -5.70
C ALA A 75 28.66 3.94 -4.41
N TYR A 76 28.76 5.22 -4.01
CA TYR A 76 29.41 5.61 -2.76
C TYR A 76 28.67 5.03 -1.54
N ARG A 77 27.36 5.21 -1.45
CA ARG A 77 26.53 4.69 -0.34
C ARG A 77 26.64 3.18 -0.23
N LYS A 78 26.62 2.47 -1.36
CA LYS A 78 26.81 1.01 -1.38
C LYS A 78 28.17 0.61 -0.80
N ARG A 79 29.24 1.29 -1.23
CA ARG A 79 30.60 1.07 -0.71
C ARG A 79 30.71 1.36 0.79
N THR A 80 30.09 2.42 1.28
CA THR A 80 30.13 2.82 2.70
C THR A 80 29.06 2.16 3.56
N ARG A 81 28.24 1.27 2.99
CA ARG A 81 27.10 0.62 3.66
C ARG A 81 26.12 1.63 4.27
N THR A 82 25.89 2.72 3.55
CA THR A 82 24.94 3.77 3.93
C THR A 82 23.53 3.35 3.49
N PRO A 83 22.55 3.29 4.40
CA PRO A 83 21.15 2.95 4.08
C PRO A 83 20.48 3.98 3.16
N PRO A 84 19.39 3.65 2.45
CA PRO A 84 18.86 2.31 2.27
C PRO A 84 19.51 1.61 1.06
N GLY A 85 19.32 0.29 0.94
CA GLY A 85 19.67 -0.48 -0.25
C GLY A 85 21.10 -0.97 -0.33
N PHE A 86 21.95 -0.78 0.70
CA PHE A 86 23.36 -1.16 0.60
C PHE A 86 23.60 -2.68 0.57
N LYS A 87 22.57 -3.47 0.86
CA LYS A 87 22.58 -4.94 0.77
C LYS A 87 22.00 -5.48 -0.54
N ASP A 88 21.39 -4.64 -1.35
CA ASP A 88 20.75 -5.07 -2.59
C ASP A 88 21.77 -5.20 -3.73
N ASP A 89 21.46 -6.03 -4.72
CA ASP A 89 22.29 -6.14 -5.92
C ASP A 89 22.20 -4.88 -6.80
N GLY A 90 21.09 -4.14 -6.73
CA GLY A 90 20.88 -2.87 -7.42
C GLY A 90 20.93 -1.63 -6.51
N ASP A 91 20.49 -0.49 -7.07
CA ASP A 91 20.41 0.81 -6.39
C ASP A 91 18.95 1.28 -6.21
N GLY A 92 17.98 0.39 -6.38
CA GLY A 92 16.55 0.71 -6.41
C GLY A 92 16.06 1.38 -5.13
N ASP A 93 16.40 0.82 -3.97
CA ASP A 93 16.05 1.36 -2.66
C ASP A 93 16.61 2.78 -2.45
N PHE A 94 17.86 3.02 -2.88
CA PHE A 94 18.44 4.36 -2.85
C PHE A 94 17.66 5.33 -3.74
N PHE A 95 17.25 4.91 -4.95
CA PHE A 95 16.47 5.79 -5.83
C PHE A 95 15.05 6.03 -5.33
N ILE A 96 14.40 5.07 -4.67
CA ILE A 96 13.13 5.30 -3.98
C ILE A 96 13.30 6.38 -2.90
N TRP A 97 14.37 6.29 -2.12
CA TRP A 97 14.69 7.30 -1.11
C TRP A 97 14.99 8.68 -1.72
N ALA A 98 15.75 8.72 -2.81
CA ALA A 98 16.06 9.96 -3.52
C ALA A 98 14.82 10.60 -4.14
N ASP A 99 13.93 9.80 -4.75
CA ASP A 99 12.66 10.26 -5.32
C ASP A 99 11.77 10.84 -4.20
N PHE A 100 11.69 10.16 -3.04
CA PHE A 100 10.96 10.63 -1.88
C PHE A 100 11.47 11.98 -1.35
N LEU A 101 12.78 12.13 -1.14
CA LEU A 101 13.39 13.38 -0.68
C LEU A 101 13.18 14.51 -1.69
N THR A 102 13.34 14.21 -2.99
CA THR A 102 13.11 15.18 -4.07
C THR A 102 11.67 15.68 -4.05
N GLY A 103 10.69 14.80 -3.84
CA GLY A 103 9.29 15.17 -3.70
C GLY A 103 9.00 16.15 -2.59
N LEU A 104 9.55 15.86 -1.42
CA LEU A 104 9.38 16.72 -0.25
C LEU A 104 10.02 18.09 -0.48
N GLN A 105 11.20 18.14 -1.08
CA GLN A 105 11.85 19.41 -1.43
C GLN A 105 11.02 20.21 -2.46
N LEU A 106 10.51 19.57 -3.50
CA LEU A 106 9.65 20.22 -4.49
C LEU A 106 8.34 20.72 -3.89
N ALA A 107 7.75 19.96 -2.96
CA ALA A 107 6.56 20.37 -2.24
C ALA A 107 6.82 21.60 -1.35
N GLN A 108 7.93 21.61 -0.59
CA GLN A 108 8.33 22.79 0.20
C GLN A 108 8.63 24.00 -0.69
N ALA A 109 9.33 23.81 -1.81
CA ALA A 109 9.61 24.87 -2.78
C ALA A 109 8.32 25.44 -3.40
N SER A 110 7.27 24.61 -3.51
CA SER A 110 5.93 25.01 -3.95
C SER A 110 5.06 25.60 -2.83
N GLY A 111 5.62 25.80 -1.63
CA GLY A 111 4.96 26.44 -0.49
C GLY A 111 4.23 25.50 0.47
N ALA A 112 4.29 24.18 0.27
CA ALA A 112 3.70 23.23 1.21
C ALA A 112 4.43 23.28 2.56
N LYS A 113 3.65 23.24 3.65
CA LYS A 113 4.17 23.25 5.03
C LYS A 113 3.83 21.94 5.71
N PHE A 114 4.84 21.23 6.19
CA PHE A 114 4.70 20.00 6.95
C PHE A 114 5.87 19.88 7.93
N VAL A 115 5.61 19.27 9.09
CA VAL A 115 6.60 19.06 10.16
C VAL A 115 7.03 17.60 10.29
N ARG A 116 6.40 16.72 9.51
CA ARG A 116 6.56 15.27 9.54
C ARG A 116 6.40 14.68 8.16
N ALA A 117 7.30 13.76 7.81
CA ALA A 117 7.21 12.90 6.63
C ALA A 117 7.10 11.43 7.07
N ILE A 118 6.22 10.69 6.42
CA ILE A 118 5.97 9.28 6.71
C ILE A 118 6.20 8.48 5.42
N LEU A 119 7.10 7.50 5.48
CA LEU A 119 7.24 6.51 4.42
C LEU A 119 6.44 5.27 4.80
N VAL A 120 5.45 4.92 3.99
CA VAL A 120 4.63 3.72 4.20
C VAL A 120 5.20 2.60 3.34
N THR A 121 5.65 1.51 3.96
CA THR A 121 6.24 0.38 3.26
C THR A 121 6.00 -0.92 4.01
N ARG A 122 5.95 -2.03 3.26
CA ARG A 122 6.00 -3.40 3.82
C ARG A 122 7.43 -3.93 3.90
N ASP A 123 8.41 -3.16 3.46
CA ASP A 123 9.81 -3.54 3.51
C ASP A 123 10.30 -3.59 4.97
N GLN A 124 10.87 -4.74 5.36
CA GLN A 124 11.39 -5.00 6.71
C GLN A 124 12.91 -5.08 6.74
N LYS A 125 13.61 -4.67 5.68
CA LYS A 125 15.07 -4.70 5.66
C LYS A 125 15.63 -3.73 6.71
N VAL A 126 16.70 -4.18 7.35
CA VAL A 126 17.32 -3.52 8.51
C VAL A 126 17.98 -2.17 8.19
N ASP A 127 18.17 -1.88 6.92
CA ASP A 127 18.70 -0.63 6.38
C ASP A 127 17.60 0.40 6.10
N TRP A 128 16.32 0.01 6.12
CA TRP A 128 15.21 0.96 6.20
C TRP A 128 14.81 1.26 7.64
N SER A 129 14.58 0.20 8.43
CA SER A 129 14.08 0.33 9.79
C SER A 129 14.56 -0.80 10.70
N ARG A 130 14.49 -0.60 12.02
CA ARG A 130 14.64 -1.65 13.02
C ARG A 130 13.46 -1.58 13.98
N ALA A 131 12.71 -2.68 14.09
CA ALA A 131 11.51 -2.76 14.94
C ALA A 131 10.50 -1.62 14.70
N GLY A 132 10.28 -1.25 13.44
CA GLY A 132 9.36 -0.16 13.06
C GLY A 132 9.90 1.26 13.29
N ILE A 133 11.14 1.40 13.78
CA ILE A 133 11.82 2.70 13.94
C ILE A 133 12.71 2.94 12.72
N ALA A 134 12.54 4.09 12.07
CA ALA A 134 13.35 4.49 10.92
C ALA A 134 14.84 4.46 11.24
N HIS A 135 15.66 4.01 10.29
CA HIS A 135 17.10 3.94 10.48
C HIS A 135 17.67 5.34 10.81
N PRO A 136 18.53 5.50 11.85
CA PRO A 136 18.97 6.82 12.33
C PRO A 136 19.62 7.71 11.26
N ILE A 137 20.36 7.12 10.32
CA ILE A 137 20.93 7.85 9.17
C ILE A 137 19.83 8.50 8.31
N LEU A 138 18.73 7.80 8.02
CA LEU A 138 17.63 8.35 7.22
C LEU A 138 16.91 9.49 7.96
N VAL A 139 16.75 9.34 9.28
CA VAL A 139 16.20 10.39 10.14
C VAL A 139 17.12 11.63 10.13
N ALA A 140 18.44 11.43 10.21
CA ALA A 140 19.41 12.51 10.16
C ALA A 140 19.41 13.21 8.79
N GLU A 141 19.32 12.47 7.69
CA GLU A 141 19.21 13.02 6.33
C GLU A 141 17.93 13.86 6.17
N MET A 142 16.77 13.34 6.60
CA MET A 142 15.51 14.09 6.58
C MET A 142 15.63 15.39 7.37
N ARG A 143 16.16 15.31 8.60
CA ARG A 143 16.30 16.47 9.48
C ARG A 143 17.27 17.50 8.90
N SER A 144 18.38 17.06 8.32
CA SER A 144 19.38 17.94 7.72
C SER A 144 18.88 18.62 6.45
N LEU A 145 18.11 17.92 5.62
CA LEU A 145 17.67 18.43 4.33
C LEU A 145 16.40 19.29 4.42
N LEU A 146 15.47 18.90 5.30
CA LEU A 146 14.11 19.44 5.31
C LEU A 146 13.71 20.02 6.67
N GLY A 147 14.47 19.76 7.73
CA GLY A 147 14.17 20.24 9.09
C GLY A 147 12.98 19.55 9.76
N ILE A 148 12.53 18.42 9.24
CA ILE A 148 11.31 17.73 9.69
C ILE A 148 11.59 16.36 10.32
N SER A 149 10.59 15.84 11.03
CA SER A 149 10.60 14.48 11.57
C SER A 149 10.35 13.43 10.46
N PHE A 150 10.91 12.24 10.62
CA PHE A 150 10.75 11.11 9.70
C PHE A 150 10.27 9.87 10.44
N GLU A 151 9.25 9.21 9.90
CA GLU A 151 8.75 7.93 10.37
C GLU A 151 8.61 6.92 9.22
N ILE A 152 8.73 5.64 9.55
CA ILE A 152 8.40 4.54 8.64
C ILE A 152 7.22 3.77 9.24
N TRP A 153 6.15 3.62 8.47
CA TRP A 153 4.92 2.95 8.89
C TRP A 153 4.66 1.72 8.03
N SER A 154 4.05 0.69 8.64
CA SER A 154 3.37 -0.36 7.90
C SER A 154 2.02 0.15 7.38
N ASP A 155 1.44 -0.58 6.44
CA ASP A 155 0.07 -0.40 5.98
C ASP A 155 -0.95 -0.56 7.13
N GLU A 156 -0.71 -1.49 8.05
CA GLU A 156 -1.53 -1.68 9.26
C GLU A 156 -1.51 -0.45 10.16
N ARG A 157 -0.32 0.14 10.37
CA ARG A 157 -0.18 1.36 11.17
C ARG A 157 -0.85 2.54 10.48
N LEU A 158 -0.67 2.70 9.17
CA LEU A 158 -1.38 3.73 8.41
C LEU A 158 -2.90 3.58 8.56
N TYR A 159 -3.43 2.37 8.40
CA TYR A 159 -4.85 2.10 8.55
C TYR A 159 -5.37 2.50 9.94
N SER A 160 -4.67 2.06 11.00
CA SER A 160 -5.07 2.39 12.37
C SER A 160 -5.04 3.89 12.65
N GLU A 161 -4.05 4.61 12.15
CA GLU A 161 -3.95 6.07 12.35
C GLU A 161 -5.03 6.83 11.54
N ILE A 162 -5.42 6.33 10.36
CA ILE A 162 -6.55 6.89 9.60
C ILE A 162 -7.87 6.66 10.35
N GLU A 163 -8.12 5.46 10.89
CA GLU A 163 -9.33 5.19 11.66
C GLU A 163 -9.45 6.09 12.88
N LYS A 164 -8.35 6.32 13.61
CA LYS A 164 -8.31 7.27 14.73
C LYS A 164 -8.65 8.68 14.29
N ALA A 165 -8.02 9.16 13.21
CA ALA A 165 -8.26 10.49 12.68
C ALA A 165 -9.73 10.70 12.28
N LEU A 166 -10.36 9.69 11.66
CA LEU A 166 -11.77 9.74 11.28
C LEU A 166 -12.72 9.67 12.49
N ALA A 167 -12.32 9.00 13.58
CA ALA A 167 -13.10 8.95 14.81
C ALA A 167 -12.98 10.26 15.63
N GLU A 168 -11.88 10.99 15.47
CA GLU A 168 -11.59 12.26 16.15
C GLU A 168 -12.18 13.48 15.44
N GLU A 169 -12.56 13.41 14.16
CA GLU A 169 -13.34 14.47 13.50
C GLU A 169 -14.75 14.52 14.13
N PRO A 170 -15.07 15.56 14.94
CA PRO A 170 -16.46 15.76 15.35
C PRO A 170 -17.26 16.12 14.10
N ASN A 171 -18.54 15.72 14.05
CA ASN A 171 -19.51 16.22 13.08
C ASN A 171 -19.49 17.77 13.04
N SER A 172 -18.61 18.38 12.24
CA SER A 172 -18.69 19.80 11.90
C SER A 172 -19.64 19.93 10.73
N LYS A 173 -20.93 19.77 11.04
CA LYS A 173 -22.03 20.22 10.20
C LYS A 173 -23.01 20.95 11.11
N ASP A 174 -22.79 22.25 11.23
CA ASP A 174 -23.87 23.23 11.31
C ASP A 174 -24.00 23.86 9.91
#